data_AF-C4YAM1-F1
#
_entry.id   AF-C4YAM1-F1
#
_cell.length_a   1.000
_cell.length_b   1.000
_cell.length_c   1.000
_cell.angle_alpha   90.00
_cell.angle_beta   90.00
_cell.angle_gamma   90.00
#
_symmetry.space_group_name_H-M   'P 1'
#
loop_
_entity.id
_entity.type
_entity.pdbx_description
1 polymer ?
#
loop_
_entity_poly.entity_id
_entity_poly.type
_entity_poly.pdbx_seq_one_letter_code
_entity_poly.pdbx_strand_id
1 'polypeptide(L)'
;MTDICALCLGGSSEVPPFGTAHDAQDFVRPCTCSLVVHRRCLLDWFNSLPAARVSRASPADEDGLAIPADDGLAIPADNDGLANGAANAAFPDATDDTFRSISSAFGGINFSGSVRVNMGVAAPSVLEAPGFLSAPCPQCKQALYFRTRASAALGMVSLARAALTDTVQYSGALVALTGAASGVLAVGYAGLARAGASMLDALVPASLLGPLFLRRAPRARPFALSPPAWDNYKQHLIVLFPIVMYRARSASSVVRSDWRDSAACALSEFWVCNYLSSVGDHKLARAVWANMRAAFGAAAADRRNLARLCHPAALARALVANIDWWDPKVLVASMVPVRWAYQLFFRATFNRWYFDLAARARPRDIANTVSPRDLTALQDLSARRAALWAQMAKAHGPLGLWASVRAGGARAGFRSFSAWCGLAWRLVKTSFLLEARKFSACCRNDYSAAFFYSSSVITAVTTAVWPFLAADVGRVVVHLLARRFGGVPRDRLVLAANLLGMVAVALAKDVANCYLSAQKARQITDMAIVRPAAREPASESQAARPTFPGAYRE
;
A
#
# COMPACT_ATOMS: atom_id res chain seq x y z
N MET A 1 -11.72 -37.55 -20.04
CA MET A 1 -12.37 -36.22 -20.11
C MET A 1 -11.39 -35.23 -19.52
N THR A 2 -11.07 -34.15 -20.21
CA THR A 2 -10.22 -33.07 -19.68
C THR A 2 -11.01 -32.31 -18.63
N ASP A 3 -10.48 -32.20 -17.42
CA ASP A 3 -11.09 -31.36 -16.38
C ASP A 3 -11.13 -29.90 -16.88
N ILE A 4 -12.31 -29.29 -16.83
CA ILE A 4 -12.55 -27.88 -17.18
C ILE A 4 -12.85 -27.13 -15.89
N CYS A 5 -12.17 -26.00 -15.67
CA CYS A 5 -12.40 -25.18 -14.49
C CYS A 5 -13.78 -24.53 -14.54
N ALA A 6 -14.63 -24.79 -13.55
CA ALA A 6 -16.01 -24.26 -13.51
C ALA A 6 -16.08 -22.73 -13.34
N LEU A 7 -14.98 -22.06 -12.97
CA LEU A 7 -14.95 -20.61 -12.74
C LEU A 7 -14.45 -19.83 -13.97
N CYS A 8 -13.30 -20.22 -14.54
CA CYS A 8 -12.74 -19.53 -15.71
C CYS A 8 -13.06 -20.21 -17.04
N LEU A 9 -13.69 -21.39 -17.01
CA LEU A 9 -13.98 -22.25 -18.17
C LEU A 9 -12.74 -22.75 -18.93
N GLY A 10 -11.54 -22.53 -18.38
CA GLY A 10 -10.29 -22.97 -18.97
C GLY A 10 -9.94 -24.42 -18.63
N GLY A 11 -9.30 -25.11 -19.57
CA GLY A 11 -8.75 -26.45 -19.40
C GLY A 11 -7.37 -26.48 -18.74
N SER A 12 -6.71 -27.63 -18.72
CA SER A 12 -5.38 -27.83 -18.11
C SER A 12 -4.21 -27.16 -18.85
N SER A 13 -4.43 -26.78 -20.11
CA SER A 13 -3.46 -26.04 -20.92
C SER A 13 -3.67 -24.52 -20.89
N GLU A 14 -4.81 -24.05 -20.38
CA GLU A 14 -5.19 -22.65 -20.42
C GLU A 14 -4.83 -21.96 -19.11
N VAL A 15 -3.92 -21.00 -19.19
CA VAL A 15 -3.42 -20.27 -18.03
C VAL A 15 -4.52 -19.37 -17.47
N PRO A 16 -4.90 -19.50 -16.19
CA PRO A 16 -5.90 -18.60 -15.60
C PRO A 16 -5.40 -17.14 -15.64
N PRO A 17 -6.28 -16.13 -15.55
CA PRO A 17 -5.87 -14.72 -15.61
C PRO A 17 -4.77 -14.38 -14.60
N PHE A 18 -3.65 -13.81 -15.11
CA PHE A 18 -2.41 -13.55 -14.35
C PHE A 18 -1.73 -14.78 -13.71
N GLY A 19 -2.20 -15.97 -14.09
CA GLY A 19 -1.71 -17.29 -13.75
C GLY A 19 -0.32 -17.59 -14.28
N THR A 20 0.24 -18.67 -13.77
CA THR A 20 1.36 -19.39 -14.38
C THR A 20 0.86 -20.66 -15.08
N ALA A 21 1.70 -21.29 -15.90
CA ALA A 21 1.37 -22.60 -16.49
C ALA A 21 1.15 -23.69 -15.42
N HIS A 22 1.80 -23.58 -14.26
CA HIS A 22 1.55 -24.46 -13.13
C HIS A 22 0.14 -24.27 -12.56
N ASP A 23 -0.33 -23.02 -12.45
CA ASP A 23 -1.69 -22.73 -11.96
C ASP A 23 -2.78 -23.31 -12.89
N ALA A 24 -2.47 -23.52 -14.17
CA ALA A 24 -3.38 -24.16 -15.13
C ALA A 24 -3.53 -25.67 -14.87
N GLN A 25 -2.52 -26.30 -14.28
CA GLN A 25 -2.48 -27.74 -14.00
C GLN A 25 -2.99 -28.07 -12.58
N ASP A 26 -2.99 -27.09 -11.69
CA ASP A 26 -3.39 -27.22 -10.28
C ASP A 26 -4.92 -27.18 -10.11
N PHE A 27 -5.59 -28.31 -10.40
CA PHE A 27 -7.03 -28.49 -10.20
C PHE A 27 -7.35 -29.06 -8.81
N VAL A 28 -8.41 -28.53 -8.21
CA VAL A 28 -8.92 -28.96 -6.91
C VAL A 28 -10.42 -29.26 -6.98
N ARG A 29 -10.83 -30.28 -6.22
CA ARG A 29 -12.23 -30.62 -5.95
C ARG A 29 -12.52 -30.33 -4.47
N PRO A 30 -13.10 -29.16 -4.13
CA PRO A 30 -13.21 -28.73 -2.73
C PRO A 30 -14.40 -29.35 -1.99
N CYS A 31 -15.41 -29.88 -2.72
CA CYS A 31 -16.52 -30.67 -2.17
C CYS A 31 -16.73 -31.98 -2.94
N THR A 32 -17.65 -32.82 -2.45
CA THR A 32 -18.11 -34.06 -3.11
C THR A 32 -19.02 -33.82 -4.32
N CYS A 33 -19.43 -32.56 -4.51
CA CYS A 33 -20.11 -32.04 -5.68
C CYS A 33 -19.26 -32.18 -6.96
N SER A 34 -19.84 -31.88 -8.14
CA SER A 34 -19.09 -31.91 -9.41
C SER A 34 -18.20 -30.68 -9.66
N LEU A 35 -17.85 -29.92 -8.61
CA LEU A 35 -17.07 -28.68 -8.75
C LEU A 35 -15.58 -29.02 -8.95
N VAL A 36 -15.08 -28.79 -10.15
CA VAL A 36 -13.66 -28.89 -10.49
C VAL A 36 -13.18 -27.50 -10.90
N VAL A 37 -12.16 -26.97 -10.22
CA VAL A 37 -11.68 -25.61 -10.42
C VAL A 37 -10.17 -25.55 -10.28
N HIS A 38 -9.51 -24.61 -10.97
CA HIS A 38 -8.12 -24.27 -10.66
C HIS A 38 -8.06 -23.75 -9.22
N ARG A 39 -7.07 -24.18 -8.45
CA ARG A 39 -6.85 -23.72 -7.07
C ARG A 39 -6.82 -22.19 -6.99
N ARG A 40 -6.10 -21.57 -7.92
CA ARG A 40 -6.00 -20.10 -8.02
C ARG A 40 -7.35 -19.42 -8.27
N CYS A 41 -8.18 -19.96 -9.17
CA CYS A 41 -9.51 -19.41 -9.44
C CYS A 41 -10.43 -19.52 -8.22
N LEU A 42 -10.36 -20.63 -7.48
CA LEU A 42 -11.14 -20.81 -6.26
C LEU A 42 -10.71 -19.79 -5.18
N LEU A 43 -9.41 -19.56 -5.00
CA LEU A 43 -8.91 -18.56 -4.06
C LEU A 43 -9.30 -17.14 -4.45
N ASP A 44 -9.25 -16.79 -5.74
CA ASP A 44 -9.71 -15.48 -6.23
C ASP A 44 -11.22 -15.30 -6.02
N TRP A 45 -12.02 -16.35 -6.30
CA TRP A 45 -13.44 -16.36 -5.99
C TRP A 45 -13.70 -16.15 -4.49
N PHE A 46 -13.00 -16.89 -3.62
CA PHE A 46 -13.13 -16.77 -2.18
C PHE A 46 -12.80 -15.35 -1.69
N ASN A 47 -11.71 -14.74 -2.18
CA ASN A 47 -11.33 -13.37 -1.83
C ASN A 47 -12.33 -12.32 -2.32
N SER A 48 -13.17 -12.65 -3.31
CA SER A 48 -14.20 -11.75 -3.81
C SER A 48 -15.52 -11.81 -3.03
N LEU A 49 -15.64 -12.73 -2.07
CA LEU A 49 -16.82 -12.84 -1.24
C LEU A 49 -16.89 -11.65 -0.26
N PRO A 50 -18.09 -11.08 -0.03
CA PRO A 50 -18.27 -10.11 1.04
C PRO A 50 -18.00 -10.78 2.39
N ALA A 51 -17.48 -10.01 3.36
CA ALA A 51 -17.12 -10.52 4.68
C ALA A 51 -18.26 -11.28 5.37
N ALA A 52 -19.51 -10.83 5.18
CA ALA A 52 -20.72 -11.47 5.72
C ALA A 52 -20.98 -12.91 5.22
N ARG A 53 -20.30 -13.36 4.15
CA ARG A 53 -20.42 -14.73 3.63
C ARG A 53 -19.25 -15.63 4.03
N VAL A 54 -18.29 -15.10 4.77
CA VAL A 54 -17.12 -15.82 5.26
C VAL A 54 -17.24 -15.90 6.77
N SER A 55 -17.52 -17.09 7.28
CA SER A 55 -17.57 -17.35 8.72
C SER A 55 -16.25 -17.96 9.20
N ARG A 56 -15.88 -17.70 10.45
CA ARG A 56 -14.79 -18.46 11.11
C ARG A 56 -15.36 -19.81 11.54
N ALA A 57 -14.73 -20.90 11.11
CA ALA A 57 -15.11 -22.23 11.58
C ALA A 57 -14.58 -22.41 13.01
N SER A 58 -15.40 -23.00 13.88
CA SER A 58 -14.98 -23.29 15.26
C SER A 58 -14.09 -24.54 15.26
N PRO A 59 -13.08 -24.63 16.14
CA PRO A 59 -12.29 -25.85 16.28
C PRO A 59 -13.15 -27.08 16.63
N ALA A 60 -14.34 -26.90 17.21
CA ALA A 60 -15.29 -28.01 17.45
C ALA A 60 -15.83 -28.64 16.15
N ASP A 61 -15.78 -27.93 15.02
CA ASP A 61 -16.13 -28.48 13.71
C ASP A 61 -14.96 -29.29 13.10
N GLU A 62 -13.78 -29.31 13.75
CA GLU A 62 -12.56 -29.98 13.24
C GLU A 62 -12.56 -31.50 13.45
N ASP A 63 -13.36 -32.04 14.38
CA ASP A 63 -13.37 -33.47 14.71
C ASP A 63 -13.76 -34.39 13.53
N GLY A 64 -14.19 -33.84 12.39
CA GLY A 64 -14.47 -34.55 11.14
C GLY A 64 -13.69 -34.06 9.91
N LEU A 65 -12.73 -33.15 10.05
CA LEU A 65 -11.96 -32.60 8.92
C LEU A 65 -10.63 -33.35 8.76
N ALA A 66 -10.53 -34.23 7.76
CA ALA A 66 -9.25 -34.82 7.40
C ALA A 66 -8.41 -33.77 6.67
N ILE A 67 -7.30 -33.37 7.28
CA ILE A 67 -6.25 -32.67 6.54
C ILE A 67 -5.63 -33.72 5.61
N PRO A 68 -5.77 -33.61 4.27
CA PRO A 68 -5.09 -34.54 3.38
C PRO A 68 -3.60 -34.48 3.69
N ALA A 69 -3.01 -35.63 4.02
CA ALA A 69 -1.56 -35.76 4.12
C ALA A 69 -1.00 -35.35 2.75
N ASP A 70 -0.29 -34.23 2.71
CA ASP A 70 0.14 -33.58 1.48
C ASP A 70 1.05 -34.55 0.68
N ASP A 71 0.64 -34.91 -0.53
CA ASP A 71 1.42 -35.72 -1.46
C ASP A 71 2.66 -34.92 -1.93
N GLY A 72 3.74 -34.95 -1.14
CA GLY A 72 5.11 -34.72 -1.64
C GLY A 72 5.63 -33.28 -1.72
N LEU A 73 4.89 -32.25 -1.29
CA LEU A 73 5.46 -30.92 -1.08
C LEU A 73 6.01 -30.82 0.35
N ALA A 74 7.23 -31.30 0.54
CA ALA A 74 7.98 -31.18 1.80
C ALA A 74 8.10 -29.70 2.21
N ILE A 75 7.22 -29.25 3.09
CA ILE A 75 7.40 -28.02 3.86
C ILE A 75 8.45 -28.36 4.93
N PRO A 76 9.58 -27.65 5.03
CA PRO A 76 10.54 -27.88 6.10
C PRO A 76 9.83 -27.60 7.43
N ALA A 77 9.68 -28.67 8.22
CA ALA A 77 9.09 -28.59 9.54
C ALA A 77 10.10 -27.98 10.51
N ASP A 78 9.95 -26.69 10.80
CA ASP A 78 10.50 -26.11 12.02
C ASP A 78 9.62 -26.62 13.18
N ASN A 79 10.20 -27.54 13.94
CA ASN A 79 9.50 -28.40 14.90
C ASN A 79 9.79 -27.91 16.31
N ASP A 80 8.96 -27.01 16.85
CA ASP A 80 8.92 -26.70 18.28
C ASP A 80 7.55 -27.06 18.83
N GLY A 81 7.50 -28.18 19.54
CA GLY A 81 6.30 -28.71 20.18
C GLY A 81 6.06 -28.09 21.55
N LEU A 82 4.89 -27.49 21.74
CA LEU A 82 4.28 -27.29 23.05
C LEU A 82 2.76 -27.33 22.90
N ALA A 83 2.19 -28.46 23.30
CA ALA A 83 0.76 -28.62 23.46
C ALA A 83 0.30 -27.91 24.75
N ASN A 84 -0.74 -27.09 24.67
CA ASN A 84 -1.56 -26.73 25.82
C ASN A 84 -3.01 -26.47 25.35
N GLY A 85 -3.94 -27.23 25.93
CA GLY A 85 -5.37 -27.00 25.80
C GLY A 85 -5.82 -25.82 26.65
N ALA A 86 -6.70 -24.99 26.11
CA ALA A 86 -7.46 -23.99 26.87
C ALA A 86 -8.83 -23.73 26.23
N ALA A 87 -9.81 -23.56 27.11
CA ALA A 87 -11.24 -23.61 26.87
C ALA A 87 -11.83 -22.37 26.18
N ASN A 88 -13.02 -22.62 25.62
CA ASN A 88 -13.89 -21.76 24.81
C ASN A 88 -14.17 -20.36 25.34
N ALA A 89 -14.05 -19.36 24.45
CA ALA A 89 -14.80 -18.11 24.52
C ALA A 89 -15.31 -17.75 23.11
N ALA A 90 -16.63 -17.81 22.93
CA ALA A 90 -17.31 -17.44 21.69
C ALA A 90 -17.29 -15.92 21.49
N PHE A 91 -16.91 -15.46 20.29
CA PHE A 91 -16.97 -14.06 19.86
C PHE A 91 -17.90 -13.91 18.65
N PRO A 92 -18.71 -12.84 18.56
CA PRO A 92 -19.65 -12.65 17.46
C PRO A 92 -19.03 -11.91 16.26
N ASP A 93 -19.57 -12.24 15.09
CA ASP A 93 -19.35 -11.58 13.80
C ASP A 93 -19.65 -10.08 13.85
N ALA A 94 -18.76 -9.28 13.26
CA ALA A 94 -18.98 -7.86 12.99
C ALA A 94 -19.11 -7.65 11.48
N THR A 95 -20.34 -7.40 11.04
CA THR A 95 -20.66 -6.78 9.75
C THR A 95 -20.16 -5.33 9.76
N ASP A 96 -19.26 -4.99 8.84
CA ASP A 96 -18.71 -3.66 8.66
C ASP A 96 -19.09 -3.15 7.26
N ASP A 97 -20.32 -2.65 7.14
CA ASP A 97 -20.86 -1.98 5.95
C ASP A 97 -21.61 -0.72 6.39
N THR A 98 -20.91 0.24 7.00
CA THR A 98 -21.49 1.57 7.29
C THR A 98 -20.43 2.66 7.49
N PHE A 99 -19.60 2.94 6.47
CA PHE A 99 -18.75 4.16 6.49
C PHE A 99 -18.54 4.81 5.12
N ARG A 100 -19.60 4.91 4.32
CA ARG A 100 -19.65 5.78 3.13
C ARG A 100 -20.78 6.80 3.24
N SER A 101 -20.58 7.83 4.05
CA SER A 101 -21.01 9.21 3.76
C SER A 101 -20.60 10.18 4.87
N ILE A 102 -19.37 10.69 4.83
CA ILE A 102 -19.02 11.98 5.45
C ILE A 102 -18.05 12.70 4.50
N SER A 103 -18.59 13.25 3.40
CA SER A 103 -17.84 14.22 2.59
C SER A 103 -18.71 15.19 1.78
N SER A 104 -19.97 15.43 2.15
CA SER A 104 -20.65 16.67 1.79
C SER A 104 -20.51 17.64 2.96
N ALA A 105 -19.64 18.64 2.78
CA ALA A 105 -19.25 19.72 3.68
C ALA A 105 -20.26 20.05 4.81
N PHE A 106 -19.78 20.05 6.06
CA PHE A 106 -20.39 20.71 7.23
C PHE A 106 -21.91 20.96 7.15
N GLY A 107 -22.71 19.97 7.52
CA GLY A 107 -24.15 20.13 7.73
C GLY A 107 -24.90 18.81 7.72
N GLY A 108 -25.23 18.28 8.91
CA GLY A 108 -26.14 17.15 9.09
C GLY A 108 -25.51 15.94 9.78
N ILE A 109 -25.33 16.02 11.10
CA ILE A 109 -24.99 14.86 11.94
C ILE A 109 -26.32 14.26 12.41
N ASN A 110 -26.71 13.11 11.85
CA ASN A 110 -27.67 12.21 12.50
C ASN A 110 -26.92 10.98 12.99
N PHE A 111 -26.66 10.95 14.29
CA PHE A 111 -26.14 9.80 15.02
C PHE A 111 -27.34 9.04 15.59
N SER A 112 -27.71 7.91 14.99
CA SER A 112 -28.64 6.96 15.61
C SER A 112 -27.83 5.76 16.07
N GLY A 113 -27.65 5.64 17.39
CA GLY A 113 -26.79 4.65 18.01
C GLY A 113 -27.58 3.47 18.58
N SER A 114 -26.99 2.28 18.45
CA SER A 114 -27.08 1.27 19.50
C SER A 114 -25.65 0.93 19.92
N VAL A 115 -25.25 1.41 21.09
CA VAL A 115 -23.93 1.15 21.69
C VAL A 115 -24.06 -0.15 22.49
N ARG A 116 -23.48 -1.24 21.98
CA ARG A 116 -23.20 -2.41 22.81
C ARG A 116 -21.72 -2.41 23.14
N VAL A 117 -21.43 -2.21 24.43
CA VAL A 117 -20.09 -2.27 25.01
C VAL A 117 -19.71 -3.74 25.16
N ASN A 118 -18.68 -4.19 24.44
CA ASN A 118 -18.09 -5.51 24.66
C ASN A 118 -16.59 -5.32 24.93
N MET A 119 -16.21 -5.27 26.21
CA MET A 119 -14.82 -5.27 26.64
C MET A 119 -14.33 -6.72 26.73
N GLY A 120 -13.75 -7.22 25.64
CA GLY A 120 -13.04 -8.49 25.61
C GLY A 120 -11.71 -8.31 24.92
N VAL A 121 -10.73 -7.70 25.61
CA VAL A 121 -9.33 -7.77 25.18
C VAL A 121 -8.86 -9.20 25.45
N ALA A 122 -9.12 -10.10 24.50
CA ALA A 122 -8.63 -11.46 24.55
C ALA A 122 -7.09 -11.44 24.61
N ALA A 123 -6.53 -12.23 25.52
CA ALA A 123 -5.10 -12.37 25.73
C ALA A 123 -4.36 -12.78 24.43
N PRO A 124 -3.06 -12.44 24.30
CA PRO A 124 -2.24 -12.71 23.11
C PRO A 124 -2.02 -14.20 22.76
N SER A 125 -2.61 -15.15 23.50
CA SER A 125 -2.61 -16.59 23.18
C SER A 125 -3.37 -16.96 21.90
N VAL A 126 -4.09 -16.02 21.27
CA VAL A 126 -4.82 -16.20 20.00
C VAL A 126 -3.91 -16.06 18.76
N LEU A 127 -2.62 -15.75 18.94
CA LEU A 127 -1.72 -15.46 17.81
C LEU A 127 -1.22 -16.70 17.04
N GLU A 128 -1.41 -17.92 17.54
CA GLU A 128 -0.75 -19.12 17.00
C GLU A 128 -1.68 -20.15 16.35
N ALA A 129 -2.98 -20.17 16.67
CA ALA A 129 -3.87 -21.16 16.08
C ALA A 129 -4.13 -20.86 14.58
N PRO A 130 -3.95 -21.83 13.67
CA PRO A 130 -4.33 -21.66 12.27
C PRO A 130 -5.83 -21.35 12.18
N GLY A 131 -6.18 -20.22 11.58
CA GLY A 131 -7.58 -19.84 11.41
C GLY A 131 -8.22 -20.61 10.27
N PHE A 132 -9.32 -21.30 10.56
CA PHE A 132 -10.20 -21.90 9.56
C PHE A 132 -11.31 -20.91 9.17
N LEU A 133 -11.46 -20.72 7.87
CA LEU A 133 -12.52 -19.91 7.29
C LEU A 133 -13.45 -20.82 6.50
N SER A 134 -14.74 -20.64 6.64
CA SER A 134 -15.74 -21.36 5.85
C SER A 134 -16.49 -20.42 4.91
N ALA A 135 -16.75 -20.88 3.69
CA ALA A 135 -17.60 -20.19 2.72
C ALA A 135 -18.50 -21.19 1.98
N PRO A 136 -19.73 -20.82 1.59
CA PRO A 136 -20.64 -21.72 0.90
C PRO A 136 -20.19 -21.97 -0.54
N CYS A 137 -20.11 -23.25 -0.94
CA CYS A 137 -19.79 -23.67 -2.30
C CYS A 137 -20.70 -22.97 -3.32
N PRO A 138 -20.17 -22.43 -4.43
CA PRO A 138 -20.98 -21.72 -5.41
C PRO A 138 -22.06 -22.61 -6.04
N GLN A 139 -21.80 -23.92 -6.18
CA GLN A 139 -22.68 -24.89 -6.82
C GLN A 139 -23.67 -25.56 -5.85
N CYS A 140 -23.19 -26.31 -4.85
CA CYS A 140 -24.05 -27.10 -3.95
C CYS A 140 -24.36 -26.43 -2.59
N LYS A 141 -23.81 -25.24 -2.33
CA LYS A 141 -23.95 -24.47 -1.07
C LYS A 141 -23.36 -25.12 0.19
N GLN A 142 -22.78 -26.32 0.11
CA GLN A 142 -22.03 -26.92 1.23
C GLN A 142 -20.85 -26.04 1.65
N ALA A 143 -20.51 -26.04 2.94
CA ALA A 143 -19.39 -25.28 3.46
C ALA A 143 -18.04 -25.79 2.90
N LEU A 144 -17.23 -24.88 2.36
CA LEU A 144 -15.85 -25.11 1.96
C LEU A 144 -14.95 -24.53 3.04
N TYR A 145 -13.98 -25.31 3.52
CA TYR A 145 -13.07 -24.89 4.57
C TYR A 145 -11.72 -24.49 3.98
N PHE A 146 -11.23 -23.33 4.39
CA PHE A 146 -9.94 -22.77 4.00
C PHE A 146 -9.10 -22.59 5.26
N ARG A 147 -7.94 -23.24 5.29
CA ARG A 147 -6.96 -23.05 6.34
C ARG A 147 -6.00 -21.93 5.97
N THR A 148 -5.95 -20.91 6.81
CA THR A 148 -5.01 -19.80 6.68
C THR A 148 -3.81 -20.03 7.58
N ARG A 149 -2.60 -19.71 7.09
CA ARG A 149 -1.41 -19.66 7.95
C ARG A 149 -1.53 -18.46 8.89
N ALA A 150 -1.34 -18.67 10.19
CA ALA A 150 -1.21 -17.58 11.14
C ALA A 150 0.08 -16.80 10.84
N SER A 151 0.05 -15.48 11.04
CA SER A 151 1.28 -14.69 11.00
C SER A 151 1.25 -13.69 12.15
N ALA A 152 2.24 -13.77 13.04
CA ALA A 152 2.35 -12.89 14.19
C ALA A 152 2.40 -11.41 13.78
N ALA A 153 3.09 -11.08 12.66
CA ALA A 153 3.20 -9.72 12.16
C ALA A 153 1.83 -9.11 11.79
N LEU A 154 0.98 -9.84 11.05
CA LEU A 154 -0.35 -9.35 10.71
C LEU A 154 -1.26 -9.29 11.95
N GLY A 155 -1.10 -10.24 12.87
CA GLY A 155 -1.81 -10.26 14.15
C GLY A 155 -1.51 -8.99 14.98
N MET A 156 -0.23 -8.67 15.18
CA MET A 156 0.19 -7.45 15.88
C MET A 156 -0.34 -6.18 15.22
N VAL A 157 -0.28 -6.08 13.89
CA VAL A 157 -0.79 -4.91 13.16
C VAL A 157 -2.30 -4.78 13.31
N SER A 158 -3.03 -5.90 13.28
CA SER A 158 -4.47 -5.90 13.48
C SER A 158 -4.85 -5.46 14.91
N LEU A 159 -4.11 -5.94 15.92
CA LEU A 159 -4.28 -5.56 17.32
C LEU A 159 -3.99 -4.06 17.52
N ALA A 160 -2.86 -3.58 17.00
CA ALA A 160 -2.50 -2.17 17.08
C ALA A 160 -3.55 -1.28 16.40
N ARG A 161 -4.08 -1.71 15.26
CA ARG A 161 -5.15 -1.00 14.54
C ARG A 161 -6.44 -0.96 15.34
N ALA A 162 -6.85 -2.09 15.93
CA ALA A 162 -8.05 -2.16 16.77
C ALA A 162 -7.90 -1.23 17.98
N ALA A 163 -6.80 -1.36 18.73
CA ALA A 163 -6.51 -0.50 19.89
C ALA A 163 -6.52 0.99 19.54
N LEU A 164 -5.93 1.39 18.41
CA LEU A 164 -5.96 2.78 17.95
C LEU A 164 -7.36 3.25 17.57
N THR A 165 -8.12 2.41 16.88
CA THR A 165 -9.48 2.76 16.44
C THR A 165 -10.39 2.92 17.66
N ASP A 166 -10.32 1.98 18.60
CA ASP A 166 -11.07 2.01 19.86
C ASP A 166 -10.70 3.25 20.68
N THR A 167 -9.41 3.53 20.85
CA THR A 167 -8.94 4.72 21.58
C THR A 167 -9.50 6.00 20.97
N VAL A 168 -9.54 6.12 19.64
CA VAL A 168 -10.07 7.31 18.95
C VAL A 168 -11.59 7.38 19.02
N GLN A 169 -12.30 6.25 18.91
CA GLN A 169 -13.74 6.21 19.05
C GLN A 169 -14.20 6.56 20.48
N TYR A 170 -13.57 5.98 21.50
CA TYR A 170 -13.91 6.25 22.90
C TYR A 170 -13.52 7.66 23.33
N SER A 171 -12.35 8.16 22.91
CA SER A 171 -11.99 9.57 23.17
C SER A 171 -12.92 10.55 22.47
N GLY A 172 -13.31 10.26 21.22
CA GLY A 172 -14.29 11.06 20.49
C GLY A 172 -15.68 11.06 21.14
N ALA A 173 -16.15 9.90 21.60
CA ALA A 173 -17.41 9.75 22.32
C ALA A 173 -17.39 10.52 23.66
N LEU A 174 -16.28 10.44 24.40
CA LEU A 174 -16.11 11.16 25.68
C LEU A 174 -16.12 12.67 25.46
N VAL A 175 -15.46 13.17 24.41
CA VAL A 175 -15.52 14.59 24.02
C VAL A 175 -16.93 14.99 23.61
N ALA A 176 -17.65 14.16 22.85
CA ALA A 176 -19.03 14.43 22.43
C ALA A 176 -20.01 14.47 23.62
N LEU A 177 -19.85 13.56 24.59
CA LEU A 177 -20.68 13.50 25.80
C LEU A 177 -20.53 14.74 26.70
N THR A 178 -19.40 15.46 26.62
CA THR A 178 -19.22 16.74 27.34
C THR A 178 -20.02 17.92 26.75
N GLY A 179 -20.83 17.69 25.70
CA GLY A 179 -22.14 18.33 25.53
C GLY A 179 -22.21 19.73 24.89
N ALA A 180 -21.12 20.50 24.81
CA ALA A 180 -21.16 21.80 24.12
C ALA A 180 -20.57 21.66 22.71
N ALA A 181 -21.39 21.75 21.65
CA ALA A 181 -20.90 21.75 20.26
C ALA A 181 -19.85 22.85 20.00
N SER A 182 -20.00 24.01 20.64
CA SER A 182 -19.00 25.09 20.66
C SER A 182 -17.73 24.67 21.40
N GLY A 183 -17.85 23.92 22.50
CA GLY A 183 -16.74 23.32 23.23
C GLY A 183 -15.96 22.31 22.38
N VAL A 184 -16.64 21.44 21.61
CA VAL A 184 -15.99 20.48 20.71
C VAL A 184 -15.20 21.20 19.62
N LEU A 185 -15.77 22.24 19.00
CA LEU A 185 -15.06 23.02 17.99
C LEU A 185 -13.87 23.80 18.58
N ALA A 186 -14.05 24.39 19.78
CA ALA A 186 -12.98 25.10 20.46
C ALA A 186 -11.84 24.17 20.91
N VAL A 187 -12.17 23.02 21.51
CA VAL A 187 -11.22 21.98 21.91
C VAL A 187 -10.53 21.36 20.68
N GLY A 188 -11.28 21.11 19.61
CA GLY A 188 -10.72 20.64 18.34
C GLY A 188 -9.75 21.64 17.71
N TYR A 189 -10.11 22.92 17.67
CA TYR A 189 -9.25 24.00 17.19
C TYR A 189 -8.00 24.15 18.07
N ALA A 190 -8.16 24.18 19.40
CA ALA A 190 -7.04 24.26 20.34
C ALA A 190 -6.13 23.03 20.25
N GLY A 191 -6.71 21.83 20.08
CA GLY A 191 -5.98 20.58 19.86
C GLY A 191 -5.17 20.61 18.57
N LEU A 192 -5.78 21.05 17.46
CA LEU A 192 -5.08 21.22 16.18
C LEU A 192 -4.00 22.30 16.25
N ALA A 193 -4.25 23.41 16.93
CA ALA A 193 -3.27 24.46 17.15
C ALA A 193 -2.06 23.94 17.94
N ARG A 194 -2.31 23.22 19.05
CA ARG A 194 -1.27 22.63 19.89
C ARG A 194 -0.49 21.54 19.13
N ALA A 195 -1.18 20.70 18.38
CA ALA A 195 -0.56 19.68 17.55
C ALA A 195 0.29 20.32 16.45
N GLY A 196 -0.21 21.34 15.75
CA GLY A 196 0.51 22.09 14.74
C GLY A 196 1.76 22.78 15.28
N ALA A 197 1.64 23.45 16.44
CA ALA A 197 2.78 24.06 17.13
C ALA A 197 3.83 23.01 17.51
N SER A 198 3.41 21.91 18.14
CA SER A 198 4.33 20.84 18.55
C SER A 198 5.04 20.17 17.36
N MET A 199 4.34 20.00 16.23
CA MET A 199 4.96 19.48 15.01
C MET A 199 5.96 20.46 14.40
N LEU A 200 5.66 21.76 14.42
CA LEU A 200 6.56 22.80 13.93
C LEU A 200 7.79 22.92 14.83
N ASP A 201 7.63 22.89 16.15
CA ASP A 201 8.75 22.93 17.10
C ASP A 201 9.65 21.69 16.97
N ALA A 202 9.08 20.53 16.63
CA ALA A 202 9.86 19.33 16.34
C ALA A 202 10.67 19.45 15.05
N LEU A 203 10.10 20.04 13.99
CA LEU A 203 10.74 20.13 12.67
C LEU A 203 11.69 21.32 12.53
N VAL A 204 11.33 22.47 13.11
CA VAL A 204 12.00 23.76 12.91
C VAL A 204 12.68 24.17 14.21
N PRO A 205 14.00 24.39 14.21
CA PRO A 205 14.69 24.94 15.38
C PRO A 205 14.08 26.26 15.84
N ALA A 206 13.98 26.46 17.15
CA ALA A 206 13.34 27.64 17.74
C ALA A 206 13.91 28.98 17.24
N SER A 207 15.21 29.02 16.94
CA SER A 207 15.89 30.21 16.38
C SER A 207 15.42 30.59 14.98
N LEU A 208 14.90 29.64 14.19
CA LEU A 208 14.40 29.84 12.83
C LEU A 208 12.88 30.06 12.80
N LEU A 209 12.16 29.65 13.84
CA LEU A 209 10.70 29.76 13.91
C LEU A 209 10.25 31.23 13.83
N GLY A 210 10.85 32.11 14.63
CA GLY A 210 10.57 33.54 14.61
C GLY A 210 10.75 34.17 13.21
N PRO A 211 11.94 34.06 12.58
CA PRO A 211 12.18 34.59 11.23
C PRO A 211 11.31 33.99 10.12
N LEU A 212 10.86 32.74 10.25
CA LEU A 212 9.96 32.10 9.29
C LEU A 212 8.56 32.72 9.33
N PHE A 213 8.03 32.97 10.53
CA PHE A 213 6.69 33.52 10.69
C PHE A 213 6.65 35.04 10.77
N LEU A 214 7.73 35.73 11.16
CA LEU A 214 7.82 37.19 11.11
C LEU A 214 7.97 37.65 9.66
N ARG A 215 6.83 37.82 8.97
CA ARG A 215 6.78 38.62 7.75
C ARG A 215 7.41 39.97 8.09
N ARG A 216 8.46 40.34 7.34
CA ARG A 216 9.06 41.67 7.44
C ARG A 216 7.91 42.66 7.28
N ALA A 217 7.52 43.32 8.36
CA ALA A 217 6.45 44.30 8.30
C ALA A 217 6.82 45.28 7.19
N PRO A 218 5.95 45.52 6.19
CA PRO A 218 6.22 46.55 5.20
C PRO A 218 6.51 47.82 6.00
N ARG A 219 7.72 48.40 5.85
CA ARG A 219 8.25 49.55 6.63
C ARG A 219 7.10 50.39 7.19
N ALA A 220 6.68 50.07 8.41
CA ALA A 220 5.49 50.67 8.98
C ALA A 220 5.88 52.07 9.44
N ARG A 221 5.04 53.05 9.09
CA ARG A 221 5.15 54.44 9.53
C ARG A 221 5.25 54.48 11.06
N PRO A 222 6.05 55.39 11.64
CA PRO A 222 6.55 55.30 13.02
C PRO A 222 5.53 55.51 14.18
N PHE A 223 4.23 55.26 14.02
CA PHE A 223 3.22 55.76 14.98
C PHE A 223 2.06 54.81 15.34
N ALA A 224 2.25 53.49 15.39
CA ALA A 224 1.24 52.58 15.97
C ALA A 224 1.77 51.86 17.20
N LEU A 225 1.30 52.28 18.37
CA LEU A 225 1.65 51.80 19.72
C LEU A 225 0.83 50.58 20.17
N SER A 226 0.21 49.81 19.26
CA SER A 226 -0.43 48.56 19.67
C SER A 226 0.64 47.49 19.92
N PRO A 227 0.50 46.64 20.96
CA PRO A 227 1.37 45.48 21.13
C PRO A 227 1.40 44.71 19.81
N PRO A 228 2.53 44.07 19.44
CA PRO A 228 2.64 43.35 18.19
C PRO A 228 1.60 42.23 18.20
N ALA A 229 0.43 42.54 17.63
CA ALA A 229 -0.60 41.56 17.36
C ALA A 229 0.12 40.53 16.52
N TRP A 230 0.38 39.35 17.10
CA TRP A 230 0.72 38.19 16.31
C TRP A 230 -0.36 38.13 15.25
N ASP A 231 -0.02 38.49 14.01
CA ASP A 231 -0.99 38.64 12.94
C ASP A 231 -1.92 37.43 13.01
N ASN A 232 -3.22 37.62 13.26
CA ASN A 232 -4.19 36.52 13.43
C ASN A 232 -4.06 35.48 12.31
N TYR A 233 -3.65 35.92 11.12
CA TYR A 233 -3.25 35.11 9.98
C TYR A 233 -2.23 33.99 10.28
N LYS A 234 -1.22 34.25 11.10
CA LYS A 234 -0.14 33.29 11.42
C LYS A 234 -0.58 32.22 12.41
N GLN A 235 -1.47 32.55 13.35
CA GLN A 235 -2.08 31.56 14.23
C GLN A 235 -2.91 30.56 13.41
N HIS A 236 -3.63 31.02 12.38
CA HIS A 236 -4.34 30.14 11.46
C HIS A 236 -3.40 29.21 10.67
N LEU A 237 -2.21 29.67 10.28
CA LEU A 237 -1.23 28.79 9.62
C LEU A 237 -0.84 27.61 10.51
N ILE A 238 -0.52 27.88 11.79
CA ILE A 238 -0.15 26.83 12.75
C ILE A 238 -1.27 25.79 12.90
N VAL A 239 -2.53 26.24 13.03
CA VAL A 239 -3.69 25.34 13.16
C VAL A 239 -3.92 24.51 11.90
N LEU A 240 -3.67 25.06 10.72
CA LEU A 240 -3.84 24.37 9.45
C LEU A 240 -2.72 23.36 9.17
N PHE A 241 -1.57 23.46 9.84
CA PHE A 241 -0.41 22.61 9.55
C PHE A 241 -0.71 21.10 9.61
N PRO A 242 -1.37 20.54 10.65
CA PRO A 242 -1.70 19.11 10.69
C PRO A 242 -2.64 18.69 9.55
N ILE A 243 -3.59 19.56 9.18
CA ILE A 243 -4.55 19.31 8.08
C ILE A 243 -3.80 19.29 6.74
N VAL A 244 -2.91 20.25 6.53
CA VAL A 244 -2.08 20.32 5.32
C VAL A 244 -1.16 19.11 5.24
N MET A 245 -0.54 18.68 6.34
CA MET A 245 0.30 17.47 6.37
C MET A 245 -0.51 16.20 6.08
N TYR A 246 -1.73 16.09 6.61
CA TYR A 246 -2.64 14.98 6.31
C TYR A 246 -3.00 14.97 4.82
N ARG A 247 -3.33 16.14 4.26
CA ARG A 247 -3.64 16.29 2.83
C ARG A 247 -2.43 16.08 1.93
N ALA A 248 -1.24 16.50 2.35
CA ALA A 248 0.00 16.28 1.62
C ALA A 248 0.29 14.78 1.46
N ARG A 249 -0.12 13.97 2.45
CA ARG A 249 0.01 12.51 2.43
C ARG A 249 -1.04 11.82 1.55
N SER A 250 -2.28 12.33 1.50
CA SER A 250 -3.27 11.82 0.55
C SER A 250 -2.87 12.22 -0.88
N ALA A 251 -2.66 11.23 -1.75
CA ALA A 251 -2.09 11.30 -3.11
C ALA A 251 -2.19 12.65 -3.85
N SER A 252 -1.08 13.12 -4.46
CA SER A 252 -1.16 14.29 -5.34
C SER A 252 -1.76 13.94 -6.70
N SER A 253 -2.43 14.94 -7.27
CA SER A 253 -2.98 14.92 -8.63
C SER A 253 -1.91 15.06 -9.70
N VAL A 254 -0.72 15.59 -9.40
CA VAL A 254 0.29 15.98 -10.40
C VAL A 254 0.70 14.82 -11.31
N VAL A 255 0.65 13.59 -10.79
CA VAL A 255 1.06 12.39 -11.53
C VAL A 255 -0.15 11.56 -12.01
N ARG A 256 -1.39 11.95 -11.68
CA ARG A 256 -2.60 11.24 -12.14
C ARG A 256 -2.99 11.73 -13.54
N SER A 257 -3.13 10.80 -14.48
CA SER A 257 -3.51 11.13 -15.87
C SER A 257 -5.00 11.43 -16.04
N ASP A 258 -5.86 11.03 -15.10
CA ASP A 258 -7.30 11.27 -15.19
C ASP A 258 -7.66 12.63 -14.61
N TRP A 259 -7.86 13.59 -15.51
CA TRP A 259 -8.18 14.98 -15.25
C TRP A 259 -9.62 15.20 -14.77
N ARG A 260 -10.55 14.24 -14.99
CA ARG A 260 -11.97 14.38 -14.61
C ARG A 260 -12.21 14.24 -13.10
N ASP A 261 -11.59 13.26 -12.45
CA ASP A 261 -11.55 13.17 -10.97
C ASP A 261 -10.54 14.15 -10.35
N SER A 262 -9.84 14.91 -11.20
CA SER A 262 -8.69 15.73 -10.80
C SER A 262 -9.08 17.08 -10.25
N ALA A 263 -10.25 17.66 -10.52
CA ALA A 263 -10.52 19.05 -10.09
C ALA A 263 -10.40 19.24 -8.57
N ALA A 264 -11.03 18.36 -7.78
CA ALA A 264 -10.92 18.40 -6.32
C ALA A 264 -9.49 18.06 -5.83
N CYS A 265 -8.82 17.11 -6.48
CA CYS A 265 -7.46 16.71 -6.13
C CYS A 265 -6.45 17.82 -6.47
N ALA A 266 -6.58 18.48 -7.62
CA ALA A 266 -5.80 19.61 -8.09
C ALA A 266 -6.04 20.85 -7.25
N LEU A 267 -7.28 21.09 -6.82
CA LEU A 267 -7.59 22.15 -5.88
C LEU A 267 -6.90 21.88 -4.53
N SER A 268 -7.06 20.67 -3.96
CA SER A 268 -6.38 20.28 -2.73
C SER A 268 -4.86 20.42 -2.84
N GLU A 269 -4.30 20.02 -3.98
CA GLU A 269 -2.88 20.13 -4.27
C GLU A 269 -2.43 21.59 -4.35
N PHE A 270 -3.20 22.44 -5.03
CA PHE A 270 -2.99 23.87 -5.10
C PHE A 270 -3.02 24.51 -3.70
N TRP A 271 -3.97 24.14 -2.84
CA TRP A 271 -4.03 24.62 -1.45
C TRP A 271 -2.79 24.23 -0.64
N VAL A 272 -2.34 22.97 -0.74
CA VAL A 272 -1.12 22.49 -0.07
C VAL A 272 0.11 23.24 -0.59
N CYS A 273 0.23 23.42 -1.90
CA CYS A 273 1.35 24.15 -2.51
C CYS A 273 1.34 25.62 -2.12
N ASN A 274 0.16 26.26 -2.15
CA ASN A 274 0.00 27.65 -1.75
C ASN A 274 0.34 27.83 -0.27
N TYR A 275 -0.14 26.95 0.61
CA TYR A 275 0.19 26.97 2.02
C TYR A 275 1.70 26.87 2.25
N LEU A 276 2.37 25.83 1.74
CA LEU A 276 3.81 25.62 1.95
C LEU A 276 4.65 26.72 1.30
N SER A 277 4.24 27.20 0.13
CA SER A 277 4.87 28.33 -0.55
C SER A 277 4.70 29.63 0.25
N SER A 278 3.54 29.86 0.88
CA SER A 278 3.29 31.05 1.69
C SER A 278 4.12 31.07 2.98
N VAL A 279 4.34 29.91 3.62
CA VAL A 279 5.26 29.77 4.76
C VAL A 279 6.69 30.13 4.36
N GLY A 280 7.08 29.77 3.12
CA GLY A 280 8.36 30.16 2.53
C GLY A 280 8.39 31.55 1.90
N ASP A 281 7.41 32.42 2.15
CA ASP A 281 7.29 33.77 1.57
C ASP A 281 7.40 33.76 0.03
N HIS A 282 6.91 32.68 -0.58
CA HIS A 282 7.01 32.37 -2.01
C HIS A 282 8.44 32.52 -2.58
N LYS A 283 9.49 32.43 -1.76
CA LYS A 283 10.87 32.75 -2.18
C LYS A 283 11.38 31.77 -3.23
N LEU A 284 11.13 30.47 -3.04
CA LEU A 284 11.47 29.44 -4.02
C LEU A 284 10.69 29.64 -5.33
N ALA A 285 9.37 29.85 -5.26
CA ALA A 285 8.54 30.06 -6.44
C ALA A 285 8.98 31.28 -7.26
N ARG A 286 9.29 32.40 -6.58
CA ARG A 286 9.82 33.62 -7.23
C ARG A 286 11.17 33.37 -7.89
N ALA A 287 12.08 32.64 -7.23
CA ALA A 287 13.39 32.31 -7.79
C ALA A 287 13.26 31.40 -9.03
N VAL A 288 12.46 30.34 -8.94
CA VAL A 288 12.20 29.44 -10.08
C VAL A 288 11.53 30.18 -11.23
N TRP A 289 10.56 31.05 -10.97
CA TRP A 289 9.91 31.87 -12.00
C TRP A 289 10.88 32.84 -12.68
N ALA A 290 11.75 33.50 -11.90
CA ALA A 290 12.78 34.39 -12.45
C ALA A 290 13.76 33.62 -13.34
N ASN A 291 14.21 32.45 -12.90
CA ASN A 291 15.09 31.57 -13.67
C ASN A 291 14.41 31.04 -14.94
N MET A 292 13.14 30.65 -14.84
CA MET A 292 12.32 30.21 -15.97
C MET A 292 12.21 31.34 -17.00
N ARG A 293 11.85 32.56 -16.58
CA ARG A 293 11.76 33.73 -17.46
C ARG A 293 13.10 34.06 -18.12
N ALA A 294 14.20 34.00 -17.37
CA ALA A 294 15.55 34.21 -17.90
C ALA A 294 15.93 33.14 -18.94
N ALA A 295 15.62 31.87 -18.67
CA ALA A 295 15.87 30.76 -19.59
C ALA A 295 15.08 30.92 -20.89
N PHE A 296 13.77 31.21 -20.81
CA PHE A 296 12.95 31.45 -22.00
C PHE A 296 13.38 32.71 -22.77
N GLY A 297 13.78 33.78 -22.07
CA GLY A 297 14.33 34.98 -22.71
C GLY A 297 15.61 34.70 -23.48
N ALA A 298 16.54 33.93 -22.90
CA ALA A 298 17.78 33.51 -23.58
C ALA A 298 17.52 32.55 -24.76
N ALA A 299 16.48 31.72 -24.67
CA ALA A 299 16.03 30.84 -25.76
C ALA A 299 15.43 31.61 -26.94
N ALA A 300 14.65 32.65 -26.63
CA ALA A 300 14.04 33.52 -27.63
C ALA A 300 15.08 34.35 -28.38
N ALA A 301 16.17 34.73 -27.70
CA ALA A 301 17.27 35.49 -28.29
C ALA A 301 18.21 34.64 -29.18
N ASP A 302 18.38 33.34 -28.90
CA ASP A 302 19.29 32.45 -29.65
C ASP A 302 18.71 31.04 -29.83
N ARG A 303 18.53 30.63 -31.09
CA ARG A 303 18.05 29.27 -31.47
C ARG A 303 18.91 28.15 -30.92
N ARG A 304 20.22 28.36 -30.71
CA ARG A 304 21.10 27.34 -30.11
C ARG A 304 20.75 27.08 -28.64
N ASN A 305 20.27 28.10 -27.93
CA ASN A 305 19.81 27.95 -26.54
C ASN A 305 18.47 27.22 -26.45
N LEU A 306 17.61 27.33 -27.46
CA LEU A 306 16.37 26.55 -27.52
C LEU A 306 16.65 25.04 -27.54
N ALA A 307 17.58 24.59 -28.40
CA ALA A 307 17.97 23.18 -28.47
C ALA A 307 18.56 22.67 -27.14
N ARG A 308 19.31 23.53 -26.42
CA ARG A 308 19.82 23.20 -25.08
C ARG A 308 18.69 23.06 -24.06
N LEU A 309 17.68 23.92 -24.09
CA LEU A 309 16.54 23.85 -23.18
C LEU A 309 15.61 22.66 -23.44
N CYS A 310 15.59 22.13 -24.66
CA CYS A 310 14.90 20.87 -24.95
C CYS A 310 15.50 19.69 -24.15
N HIS A 311 16.75 19.81 -23.66
CA HIS A 311 17.34 18.78 -22.82
C HIS A 311 16.86 18.94 -21.35
N PRO A 312 16.17 17.94 -20.76
CA PRO A 312 15.52 18.08 -19.46
C PRO A 312 16.50 18.40 -18.33
N ALA A 313 17.72 17.83 -18.37
CA ALA A 313 18.76 18.12 -17.39
C ALA A 313 19.28 19.57 -17.47
N ALA A 314 19.33 20.15 -18.66
CA ALA A 314 19.78 21.54 -18.85
C ALA A 314 18.70 22.51 -18.37
N LEU A 315 17.42 22.23 -18.68
CA LEU A 315 16.29 22.99 -18.15
C LEU A 315 16.24 22.91 -16.62
N ALA A 316 16.36 21.72 -16.03
CA ALA A 316 16.36 21.56 -14.58
C ALA A 316 17.52 22.33 -13.92
N ARG A 317 18.73 22.29 -14.51
CA ARG A 317 19.88 23.06 -14.03
C ARG A 317 19.64 24.57 -14.13
N ALA A 318 19.06 25.04 -15.23
CA ALA A 318 18.73 26.45 -15.41
C ALA A 318 17.67 26.93 -14.39
N LEU A 319 16.63 26.12 -14.14
CA LEU A 319 15.57 26.44 -13.17
C LEU A 319 16.09 26.51 -11.73
N VAL A 320 17.13 25.75 -11.39
CA VAL A 320 17.70 25.64 -10.05
C VAL A 320 18.88 26.62 -9.83
N ALA A 321 19.35 27.30 -10.88
CA ALA A 321 20.49 28.21 -10.78
C ALA A 321 20.23 29.35 -9.77
N ASN A 322 21.26 29.77 -9.02
CA ASN A 322 21.19 30.91 -8.09
C ASN A 322 20.13 30.80 -6.97
N ILE A 323 19.61 29.60 -6.68
CA ILE A 323 18.74 29.38 -5.53
C ILE A 323 19.60 29.11 -4.30
N ASP A 324 19.47 29.95 -3.28
CA ASP A 324 20.06 29.69 -1.97
C ASP A 324 19.27 28.60 -1.25
N TRP A 325 19.71 27.35 -1.45
CA TRP A 325 19.11 26.16 -0.83
C TRP A 325 19.26 26.12 0.70
N TRP A 326 20.09 26.98 1.29
CA TRP A 326 20.27 27.05 2.74
C TRP A 326 19.41 28.12 3.41
N ASP A 327 18.63 28.90 2.66
CA ASP A 327 17.62 29.76 3.25
C ASP A 327 16.49 28.89 3.84
N PRO A 328 16.16 29.03 5.13
CA PRO A 328 15.04 28.32 5.77
C PRO A 328 13.72 28.41 4.98
N LYS A 329 13.42 29.57 4.38
CA LYS A 329 12.21 29.78 3.57
C LYS A 329 12.21 28.93 2.30
N VAL A 330 13.39 28.77 1.69
CA VAL A 330 13.58 27.93 0.50
C VAL A 330 13.52 26.46 0.89
N LEU A 331 14.14 26.07 2.01
CA LEU A 331 14.08 24.70 2.54
C LEU A 331 12.64 24.25 2.81
N VAL A 332 11.83 25.06 3.50
CA VAL A 332 10.42 24.74 3.76
C VAL A 332 9.63 24.66 2.45
N ALA A 333 9.81 25.63 1.54
CA ALA A 333 9.13 25.59 0.24
C ALA A 333 9.57 24.40 -0.64
N SER A 334 10.80 23.90 -0.46
CA SER A 334 11.33 22.73 -1.18
C SER A 334 10.62 21.41 -0.83
N MET A 335 9.84 21.38 0.26
CA MET A 335 8.99 20.23 0.60
C MET A 335 7.99 19.90 -0.51
N VAL A 336 7.53 20.89 -1.29
CA VAL A 336 6.60 20.67 -2.41
C VAL A 336 7.24 19.81 -3.52
N PRO A 337 8.36 20.21 -4.17
CA PRO A 337 9.00 19.39 -5.19
C PRO A 337 9.58 18.08 -4.63
N VAL A 338 10.09 18.07 -3.39
CA VAL A 338 10.54 16.83 -2.74
C VAL A 338 9.39 15.84 -2.59
N ARG A 339 8.20 16.30 -2.21
CA ARG A 339 7.00 15.46 -2.15
C ARG A 339 6.63 14.90 -3.52
N TRP A 340 6.65 15.72 -4.58
CA TRP A 340 6.38 15.24 -5.94
C TRP A 340 7.40 14.19 -6.38
N ALA A 341 8.69 14.42 -6.10
CA ALA A 341 9.75 13.47 -6.40
C ALA A 341 9.56 12.15 -5.64
N TYR A 342 9.24 12.21 -4.35
CA TYR A 342 8.93 11.02 -3.54
C TYR A 342 7.70 10.28 -4.08
N GLN A 343 6.64 10.97 -4.48
CA GLN A 343 5.45 10.32 -5.04
C GLN A 343 5.73 9.65 -6.39
N LEU A 344 6.52 10.29 -7.26
CA LEU A 344 6.96 9.69 -8.50
C LEU A 344 7.81 8.44 -8.22
N PHE A 345 8.73 8.53 -7.26
CA PHE A 345 9.52 7.39 -6.78
C PHE A 345 8.63 6.27 -6.27
N PHE A 346 7.70 6.56 -5.36
CA PHE A 346 6.76 5.58 -4.80
C PHE A 346 5.95 4.88 -5.89
N ARG A 347 5.46 5.62 -6.89
CA ARG A 347 4.72 5.05 -8.02
C ARG A 347 5.59 4.18 -8.92
N ALA A 348 6.85 4.56 -9.12
CA ALA A 348 7.81 3.79 -9.91
C ALA A 348 8.28 2.50 -9.20
N THR A 349 8.36 2.52 -7.86
CA THR A 349 8.94 1.43 -7.06
C THR A 349 7.88 0.68 -6.26
N PHE A 350 7.47 1.20 -5.10
CA PHE A 350 6.59 0.52 -4.15
C PHE A 350 5.21 0.21 -4.74
N ASN A 351 4.59 1.15 -5.46
CA ASN A 351 3.28 0.92 -6.06
C ASN A 351 3.32 -0.16 -7.15
N ARG A 352 4.39 -0.20 -7.93
CA ARG A 352 4.63 -1.28 -8.89
C ARG A 352 4.81 -2.62 -8.19
N TRP A 353 5.51 -2.64 -7.06
CA TRP A 353 5.64 -3.84 -6.24
C TRP A 353 4.29 -4.29 -5.68
N TYR A 354 3.45 -3.37 -5.19
CA TYR A 354 2.07 -3.68 -4.78
C TYR A 354 1.22 -4.20 -5.95
N PHE A 355 1.36 -3.61 -7.14
CA PHE A 355 0.69 -4.07 -8.36
C PHE A 355 1.07 -5.52 -8.67
N ASP A 356 2.35 -5.85 -8.66
CA ASP A 356 2.82 -7.21 -8.95
C ASP A 356 2.35 -8.20 -7.88
N LEU A 357 2.31 -7.77 -6.62
CA LEU A 357 1.81 -8.58 -5.51
C LEU A 357 0.30 -8.83 -5.62
N ALA A 358 -0.47 -7.78 -5.89
CA ALA A 358 -1.92 -7.86 -6.10
C ALA A 358 -2.27 -8.67 -7.36
N ALA A 359 -1.52 -8.52 -8.46
CA ALA A 359 -1.72 -9.34 -9.66
C ALA A 359 -1.53 -10.85 -9.38
N ARG A 360 -0.66 -11.20 -8.44
CA ARG A 360 -0.44 -12.60 -8.02
C ARG A 360 -1.53 -13.10 -7.07
N ALA A 361 -1.84 -12.36 -6.02
CA ALA A 361 -2.73 -12.82 -4.96
C ALA A 361 -4.22 -12.51 -5.20
N ARG A 362 -4.53 -11.42 -5.90
CA ARG A 362 -5.88 -10.88 -6.16
C ARG A 362 -5.99 -10.31 -7.59
N PRO A 363 -5.88 -11.17 -8.62
CA PRO A 363 -5.91 -10.73 -10.02
C PRO A 363 -7.17 -9.92 -10.39
N ARG A 364 -8.30 -10.19 -9.74
CA ARG A 364 -9.56 -9.46 -9.96
C ARG A 364 -9.48 -7.99 -9.56
N ASP A 365 -8.76 -7.63 -8.50
CA ASP A 365 -8.59 -6.23 -8.08
C ASP A 365 -7.83 -5.42 -9.15
N ILE A 366 -6.86 -6.06 -9.81
CA ILE A 366 -6.16 -5.46 -10.95
C ILE A 366 -7.10 -5.33 -12.14
N ALA A 367 -7.86 -6.38 -12.47
CA ALA A 367 -8.80 -6.36 -13.59
C ALA A 367 -9.89 -5.29 -13.42
N ASN A 368 -10.34 -5.03 -12.19
CA ASN A 368 -11.36 -4.01 -11.89
C ASN A 368 -10.83 -2.56 -11.97
N THR A 369 -9.51 -2.36 -11.84
CA THR A 369 -8.90 -1.02 -11.80
C THR A 369 -8.25 -0.62 -13.12
N VAL A 370 -7.89 -1.59 -13.95
CA VAL A 370 -7.25 -1.39 -15.26
C VAL A 370 -8.29 -1.44 -16.36
N SER A 371 -8.19 -0.56 -17.36
CA SER A 371 -9.11 -0.59 -18.51
C SER A 371 -9.02 -1.95 -19.23
N PRO A 372 -10.11 -2.50 -19.77
CA PRO A 372 -10.09 -3.82 -20.43
C PRO A 372 -9.04 -3.92 -21.54
N ARG A 373 -8.86 -2.83 -22.31
CA ARG A 373 -7.84 -2.75 -23.37
C ARG A 373 -6.41 -2.83 -22.81
N ASP A 374 -6.13 -2.10 -21.73
CA ASP A 374 -4.82 -2.14 -21.07
C ASP A 374 -4.57 -3.50 -20.41
N LEU A 375 -5.62 -4.13 -19.88
CA LEU A 375 -5.58 -5.47 -19.29
C LEU A 375 -5.19 -6.54 -20.31
N THR A 376 -5.87 -6.58 -21.47
CA THR A 376 -5.52 -7.49 -22.57
C THR A 376 -4.10 -7.24 -23.05
N ALA A 377 -3.70 -5.98 -23.22
CA ALA A 377 -2.33 -5.66 -23.63
C ALA A 377 -1.27 -6.13 -22.61
N LEU A 378 -1.56 -6.03 -21.31
CA LEU A 378 -0.67 -6.54 -20.26
C LEU A 378 -0.57 -8.08 -20.30
N GLN A 379 -1.68 -8.76 -20.51
CA GLN A 379 -1.74 -10.22 -20.64
C GLN A 379 -0.96 -10.69 -21.88
N ASP A 380 -1.18 -10.06 -23.04
CA ASP A 380 -0.48 -10.37 -24.29
C ASP A 380 1.03 -10.15 -24.17
N LEU A 381 1.45 -9.03 -23.57
CA LEU A 381 2.86 -8.74 -23.34
C LEU A 381 3.49 -9.74 -22.36
N SER A 382 2.75 -10.15 -21.33
CA SER A 382 3.20 -11.17 -20.38
C SER A 382 3.37 -12.54 -21.05
N ALA A 383 2.37 -12.97 -21.82
CA ALA A 383 2.40 -14.22 -22.58
C ALA A 383 3.54 -14.23 -23.61
N ARG A 384 3.70 -13.13 -24.36
CA ARG A 384 4.81 -12.97 -25.32
C ARG A 384 6.17 -13.00 -24.63
N ARG A 385 6.30 -12.39 -23.46
CA ARG A 385 7.54 -12.44 -22.66
C ARG A 385 7.84 -13.87 -22.22
N ALA A 386 6.85 -14.61 -21.75
CA ALA A 386 7.00 -16.01 -21.35
C ALA A 386 7.39 -16.90 -22.55
N ALA A 387 6.76 -16.71 -23.71
CA ALA A 387 7.09 -17.42 -24.94
C ALA A 387 8.53 -17.13 -25.40
N LEU A 388 8.97 -15.87 -25.36
CA LEU A 388 10.35 -15.49 -25.69
C LEU A 388 11.36 -16.08 -24.71
N TRP A 389 11.05 -16.12 -23.41
CA TRP A 389 11.90 -16.80 -22.41
C TRP A 389 12.01 -18.29 -22.66
N ALA A 390 10.88 -18.97 -22.96
CA ALA A 390 10.88 -20.39 -23.30
C ALA A 390 11.66 -20.67 -24.60
N GLN A 391 11.52 -19.80 -25.60
CA GLN A 391 12.34 -19.86 -26.83
C GLN A 391 13.82 -19.66 -26.52
N MET A 392 14.18 -18.71 -25.64
CA MET A 392 15.57 -18.47 -25.25
C MET A 392 16.16 -19.66 -24.49
N ALA A 393 15.39 -20.26 -23.57
CA ALA A 393 15.78 -21.45 -22.82
C ALA A 393 15.96 -22.68 -23.72
N LYS A 394 15.06 -22.87 -24.71
CA LYS A 394 15.19 -23.92 -25.74
C LYS A 394 16.33 -23.65 -26.70
N ALA A 395 16.51 -22.37 -27.07
CA ALA A 395 17.44 -21.98 -28.11
C ALA A 395 18.87 -22.31 -27.71
N HIS A 396 19.30 -22.08 -26.45
CA HIS A 396 20.58 -22.58 -25.92
C HIS A 396 20.74 -22.27 -24.42
N GLY A 397 21.13 -23.26 -23.61
CA GLY A 397 21.97 -23.00 -22.44
C GLY A 397 23.34 -22.46 -22.89
N PRO A 398 24.09 -21.72 -22.06
CA PRO A 398 25.35 -21.05 -22.44
C PRO A 398 26.36 -21.97 -23.16
N LEU A 399 26.30 -23.27 -22.96
CA LEU A 399 27.13 -24.30 -23.59
C LEU A 399 26.84 -24.53 -25.09
N GLY A 400 25.61 -24.31 -25.56
CA GLY A 400 25.22 -24.60 -26.95
C GLY A 400 25.80 -23.61 -27.98
N LEU A 401 26.04 -22.37 -27.55
CA LEU A 401 26.68 -21.34 -28.39
C LEU A 401 28.18 -21.66 -28.62
N TRP A 402 28.85 -22.24 -27.62
CA TRP A 402 30.23 -22.70 -27.75
C TRP A 402 30.34 -23.98 -28.58
N ALA A 403 29.39 -24.91 -28.44
CA ALA A 403 29.34 -26.12 -29.25
C ALA A 403 29.19 -25.81 -30.75
N SER A 404 28.34 -24.86 -31.11
CA SER A 404 28.14 -24.44 -32.50
C SER A 404 29.35 -23.69 -33.10
N VAL A 405 30.05 -22.86 -32.29
CA VAL A 405 31.32 -22.23 -32.70
C VAL A 405 32.40 -23.28 -32.96
N ARG A 406 32.48 -24.33 -32.13
CA ARG A 406 33.48 -25.39 -32.27
C ARG A 406 33.22 -26.30 -33.47
N ALA A 407 31.95 -26.54 -33.82
CA ALA A 407 31.57 -27.45 -34.90
C ALA A 407 31.46 -26.79 -36.29
N GLY A 408 31.09 -25.51 -36.39
CA GLY A 408 30.72 -24.88 -37.67
C GLY A 408 31.62 -23.73 -38.14
N GLY A 409 32.71 -23.45 -37.43
CA GLY A 409 33.59 -22.31 -37.72
C GLY A 409 32.95 -20.94 -37.42
N ALA A 410 33.75 -19.87 -37.56
CA ALA A 410 33.37 -18.51 -37.15
C ALA A 410 32.08 -17.99 -37.81
N ARG A 411 31.79 -18.40 -39.05
CA ARG A 411 30.57 -17.99 -39.78
C ARG A 411 29.29 -18.58 -39.18
N ALA A 412 29.30 -19.84 -38.76
CA ALA A 412 28.16 -20.46 -38.09
C ALA A 412 27.93 -19.82 -36.70
N GLY A 413 29.02 -19.55 -35.97
CA GLY A 413 28.98 -18.83 -34.70
C GLY A 413 28.34 -17.44 -34.82
N PHE A 414 28.73 -16.66 -35.84
CA PHE A 414 28.17 -15.32 -36.05
C PHE A 414 26.66 -15.33 -36.35
N ARG A 415 26.17 -16.28 -37.15
CA ARG A 415 24.73 -16.42 -37.44
C ARG A 415 23.93 -16.77 -36.17
N SER A 416 24.42 -17.72 -35.38
CA SER A 416 23.80 -18.09 -34.10
C SER A 416 23.80 -16.92 -33.10
N PHE A 417 24.90 -16.18 -33.01
CA PHE A 417 25.00 -15.00 -32.16
C PHE A 417 24.06 -13.87 -32.60
N SER A 418 23.99 -13.57 -33.91
CA SER A 418 23.06 -12.60 -34.48
C SER A 418 21.60 -12.95 -34.17
N ALA A 419 21.22 -14.22 -34.36
CA ALA A 419 19.88 -14.70 -34.03
C ALA A 419 19.57 -14.56 -32.53
N TRP A 420 20.53 -14.89 -31.66
CA TRP A 420 20.42 -14.72 -30.21
C TRP A 420 20.28 -13.25 -29.81
N CYS A 421 21.10 -12.35 -30.36
CA CYS A 421 20.99 -10.90 -30.15
C CYS A 421 19.61 -10.37 -30.59
N GLY A 422 19.06 -10.88 -31.70
CA GLY A 422 17.72 -10.55 -32.16
C GLY A 422 16.62 -10.97 -31.17
N LEU A 423 16.72 -12.17 -30.58
CA LEU A 423 15.80 -12.65 -29.54
C LEU A 423 15.95 -11.84 -28.24
N ALA A 424 17.18 -11.58 -27.80
CA ALA A 424 17.47 -10.79 -26.63
C ALA A 424 16.90 -9.36 -26.76
N TRP A 425 17.07 -8.71 -27.92
CA TRP A 425 16.49 -7.39 -28.19
C TRP A 425 14.97 -7.41 -28.13
N ARG A 426 14.32 -8.44 -28.72
CA ARG A 426 12.86 -8.60 -28.62
C ARG A 426 12.41 -8.76 -27.16
N LEU A 427 13.14 -9.54 -26.37
CA LEU A 427 12.86 -9.74 -24.95
C LEU A 427 13.00 -8.44 -24.14
N VAL A 428 14.07 -7.68 -24.37
CA VAL A 428 14.29 -6.36 -23.74
C VAL A 428 13.18 -5.39 -24.13
N LYS A 429 12.84 -5.31 -25.42
CA LYS A 429 11.74 -4.45 -25.93
C LYS A 429 10.40 -4.81 -25.30
N THR A 430 10.04 -6.09 -25.28
CA THR A 430 8.77 -6.56 -24.68
C THR A 430 8.76 -6.31 -23.17
N SER A 431 9.89 -6.52 -22.48
CA SER A 431 10.01 -6.22 -21.05
C SER A 431 9.84 -4.73 -20.77
N PHE A 432 10.50 -3.86 -21.55
CA PHE A 432 10.34 -2.42 -21.42
C PHE A 432 8.88 -1.97 -21.64
N LEU A 433 8.21 -2.48 -22.69
CA LEU A 433 6.81 -2.16 -22.95
C LEU A 433 5.87 -2.64 -21.83
N LEU A 434 6.11 -3.84 -21.29
CA LEU A 434 5.37 -4.38 -20.16
C LEU A 434 5.54 -3.48 -18.93
N GLU A 435 6.78 -3.08 -18.62
CA GLU A 435 7.05 -2.22 -17.46
C GLU A 435 6.52 -0.79 -17.65
N ALA A 436 6.55 -0.24 -18.86
CA ALA A 436 5.95 1.05 -19.16
C ALA A 436 4.42 1.02 -18.96
N ARG A 437 3.75 -0.07 -19.35
CA ARG A 437 2.30 -0.26 -19.14
C ARG A 437 1.96 -0.43 -17.67
N LYS A 438 2.73 -1.24 -16.92
CA LYS A 438 2.58 -1.36 -15.46
C LYS A 438 2.78 -0.02 -14.76
N PHE A 439 3.83 0.72 -15.12
CA PHE A 439 4.08 2.06 -14.59
C PHE A 439 2.92 3.01 -14.90
N SER A 440 2.37 2.98 -16.11
CA SER A 440 1.19 3.76 -16.47
C SER A 440 -0.03 3.41 -15.60
N ALA A 441 -0.29 2.12 -15.37
CA ALA A 441 -1.34 1.68 -14.44
C ALA A 441 -1.08 2.17 -13.00
N CYS A 442 0.15 2.08 -12.52
CA CYS A 442 0.58 2.56 -11.20
C CYS A 442 0.56 4.11 -11.07
N CYS A 443 0.58 4.84 -12.18
CA CYS A 443 0.38 6.29 -12.18
C CYS A 443 -1.11 6.67 -12.15
N ARG A 444 -2.01 5.80 -12.59
CA ARG A 444 -3.46 6.03 -12.51
C ARG A 444 -4.02 5.64 -11.15
N ASN A 445 -3.62 4.46 -10.68
CA ASN A 445 -4.17 3.80 -9.50
C ASN A 445 -3.11 3.56 -8.43
N ASP A 446 -3.51 3.74 -7.17
CA ASP A 446 -2.70 3.40 -6.01
C ASP A 446 -3.10 2.00 -5.52
N TYR A 447 -2.17 1.05 -5.65
CA TYR A 447 -2.32 -0.35 -5.29
C TYR A 447 -1.87 -0.64 -3.84
N SER A 448 -1.38 0.36 -3.11
CA SER A 448 -0.96 0.18 -1.70
C SER A 448 -2.11 -0.22 -0.78
N ALA A 449 -3.35 0.11 -1.16
CA ALA A 449 -4.56 -0.28 -0.44
C ALA A 449 -5.12 -1.66 -0.83
N ALA A 450 -4.49 -2.39 -1.76
CA ALA A 450 -5.02 -3.68 -2.24
C ALA A 450 -5.12 -4.76 -1.14
N PHE A 451 -4.21 -4.72 -0.16
CA PHE A 451 -4.16 -5.71 0.93
C PHE A 451 -4.64 -5.18 2.28
N PHE A 452 -4.56 -3.87 2.49
CA PHE A 452 -4.95 -3.23 3.74
C PHE A 452 -5.92 -2.10 3.47
N TYR A 453 -7.05 -2.10 4.17
CA TYR A 453 -8.00 -1.00 4.11
C TYR A 453 -7.34 0.28 4.65
N SER A 454 -7.47 1.39 3.93
CA SER A 454 -7.02 2.70 4.37
C SER A 454 -7.88 3.20 5.54
N SER A 455 -7.39 3.04 6.77
CA SER A 455 -8.03 3.70 7.92
C SER A 455 -7.63 5.18 7.94
N SER A 456 -8.63 6.06 7.85
CA SER A 456 -8.45 7.50 8.05
C SER A 456 -7.86 7.81 9.42
N VAL A 457 -8.27 7.05 10.45
CA VAL A 457 -7.78 7.19 11.83
C VAL A 457 -6.28 6.90 11.91
N ILE A 458 -5.85 5.75 11.39
CA ILE A 458 -4.42 5.40 11.37
C ILE A 458 -3.63 6.44 10.58
N THR A 459 -4.19 6.91 9.45
CA THR A 459 -3.55 7.94 8.63
C THR A 459 -3.40 9.25 9.40
N ALA A 460 -4.41 9.68 10.16
CA ALA A 460 -4.35 10.87 10.99
C ALA A 460 -3.32 10.74 12.12
N VAL A 461 -3.37 9.65 12.89
CA VAL A 461 -2.42 9.40 14.00
C VAL A 461 -0.99 9.34 13.49
N THR A 462 -0.73 8.53 12.46
CA THR A 462 0.62 8.41 11.90
C THR A 462 1.09 9.71 11.24
N THR A 463 0.20 10.57 10.74
CA THR A 463 0.56 11.91 10.26
C THR A 463 0.99 12.82 11.40
N ALA A 464 0.32 12.72 12.55
CA ALA A 464 0.68 13.52 13.71
C ALA A 464 2.01 13.08 14.36
N VAL A 465 2.28 11.77 14.38
CA VAL A 465 3.52 11.19 14.93
C VAL A 465 4.72 11.40 13.99
N TRP A 466 4.49 11.51 12.68
CA TRP A 466 5.54 11.55 11.67
C TRP A 466 6.61 12.64 11.87
N PRO A 467 6.27 13.91 12.19
CA PRO A 467 7.26 14.97 12.44
C PRO A 467 8.20 14.68 13.62
N PHE A 468 7.72 14.01 14.67
CA PHE A 468 8.54 13.69 15.84
C PHE A 468 9.57 12.61 15.53
N LEU A 469 9.13 11.52 14.87
CA LEU A 469 10.04 10.49 14.38
C LEU A 469 11.07 11.06 13.39
N ALA A 470 10.64 12.01 12.55
CA ALA A 470 11.53 12.68 11.62
C ALA A 470 12.59 13.53 12.32
N ALA A 471 12.25 14.19 13.43
CA ALA A 471 13.20 14.95 14.25
C ALA A 471 14.25 14.03 14.91
N ASP A 472 13.83 12.87 15.41
CA ASP A 472 14.76 11.88 15.99
C ASP A 472 15.71 11.30 14.94
N VAL A 473 15.20 10.92 13.76
CA VAL A 473 16.05 10.53 12.62
C VAL A 473 16.94 11.69 12.17
N GLY A 474 16.41 12.92 12.20
CA GLY A 474 17.11 14.16 11.90
C GLY A 474 18.36 14.34 12.75
N ARG A 475 18.33 14.02 14.06
CA ARG A 475 19.52 14.08 14.93
C ARG A 475 20.68 13.23 14.40
N VAL A 476 20.39 12.03 13.90
CA VAL A 476 21.40 11.16 13.27
C VAL A 476 21.91 11.75 11.95
N VAL A 477 21.00 12.26 11.12
CA VAL A 477 21.34 12.87 9.81
C VAL A 477 22.18 14.14 9.97
N VAL A 478 21.93 14.96 11.01
CA VAL A 478 22.73 16.16 11.32
C VAL A 478 24.20 15.81 11.49
N HIS A 479 24.52 14.72 12.19
CA HIS A 479 25.91 14.30 12.38
C HIS A 479 26.61 13.94 11.06
N LEU A 480 25.87 13.36 10.11
CA LEU A 480 26.38 13.06 8.78
C LEU A 480 26.56 14.33 7.93
N LEU A 481 25.58 15.25 7.97
CA LEU A 481 25.64 16.50 7.22
C LEU A 481 26.69 17.47 7.77
N ALA A 482 26.90 17.52 9.09
CA ALA A 482 27.86 18.41 9.73
C ALA A 482 29.30 18.11 9.28
N ARG A 483 29.62 16.83 9.06
CA ARG A 483 30.91 16.40 8.51
C ARG A 483 31.14 16.90 7.08
N ARG A 484 30.07 17.06 6.29
CA ARG A 484 30.15 17.45 4.88
C ARG A 484 29.99 18.95 4.65
N PHE A 485 29.23 19.63 5.50
CA PHE A 485 28.81 21.04 5.33
C PHE A 485 29.17 21.90 6.55
N GLY A 486 30.42 21.85 7.00
CA GLY A 486 30.88 22.57 8.21
C GLY A 486 30.72 24.10 8.18
N GLY A 487 30.57 24.72 7.01
CA GLY A 487 30.37 26.16 6.88
C GLY A 487 28.91 26.64 7.00
N VAL A 488 27.94 25.72 7.11
CA VAL A 488 26.51 26.08 7.21
C VAL A 488 26.12 26.26 8.67
N PRO A 489 25.38 27.33 9.03
CA PRO A 489 24.86 27.50 10.40
C PRO A 489 24.11 26.27 10.89
N ARG A 490 24.41 25.85 12.13
CA ARG A 490 23.89 24.61 12.73
C ARG A 490 22.37 24.49 12.64
N ASP A 491 21.64 25.59 12.88
CA ASP A 491 20.17 25.56 12.86
C ASP A 491 19.60 25.26 11.47
N ARG A 492 20.21 25.80 10.40
CA ARG A 492 19.80 25.50 9.02
C ARG A 492 20.07 24.05 8.67
N LEU A 493 21.19 23.51 9.18
CA LEU A 493 21.55 22.11 9.03
C LEU A 493 20.55 21.18 9.75
N VAL A 494 20.13 21.54 10.97
CA VAL A 494 19.11 20.80 11.74
C VAL A 494 17.78 20.80 11.00
N LEU A 495 17.33 21.95 10.49
CA LEU A 495 16.11 22.03 9.68
C LEU A 495 16.20 21.11 8.45
N ALA A 496 17.28 21.21 7.67
CA ALA A 496 17.47 20.36 6.50
C ALA A 496 17.51 18.86 6.85
N ALA A 497 18.16 18.50 7.96
CA ALA A 497 18.22 17.13 8.44
C ALA A 497 16.84 16.60 8.88
N ASN A 498 16.03 17.41 9.56
CA ASN A 498 14.66 17.03 9.95
C ASN A 498 13.77 16.82 8.71
N LEU A 499 13.91 17.66 7.68
CA LEU A 499 13.19 17.49 6.40
C LEU A 499 13.62 16.19 5.68
N LEU A 500 14.92 15.87 5.67
CA LEU A 500 15.41 14.58 5.17
C LEU A 500 14.93 13.41 6.03
N GLY A 501 14.86 13.60 7.35
CA GLY A 501 14.28 12.66 8.30
C GLY A 501 12.83 12.32 7.96
N MET A 502 12.01 13.30 7.57
CA MET A 502 10.64 13.03 7.11
C MET A 502 10.61 12.10 5.91
N VAL A 503 11.47 12.33 4.91
CA VAL A 503 11.57 11.45 3.73
C VAL A 503 12.01 10.05 4.12
N ALA A 504 13.02 9.92 4.99
CA ALA A 504 13.52 8.64 5.47
C ALA A 504 12.45 7.84 6.23
N VAL A 505 11.69 8.49 7.14
CA VAL A 505 10.60 7.85 7.88
C VAL A 505 9.48 7.41 6.93
N ALA A 506 9.15 8.22 5.92
CA ALA A 506 8.16 7.84 4.91
C ALA A 506 8.60 6.60 4.12
N LEU A 507 9.87 6.53 3.69
CA LEU A 507 10.44 5.36 3.02
C LEU A 507 10.45 4.11 3.91
N ALA A 508 10.84 4.25 5.18
CA ALA A 508 10.85 3.15 6.14
C ALA A 508 9.45 2.56 6.35
N LYS A 509 8.43 3.44 6.47
CA LYS A 509 7.03 3.04 6.50
C LYS A 509 6.59 2.35 5.20
N ASP A 510 7.03 2.89 4.06
CA ASP A 510 7.00 2.30 2.71
C ASP A 510 7.33 0.80 2.71
N VAL A 511 8.56 0.53 3.14
CA VAL A 511 9.16 -0.79 3.23
C VAL A 511 8.39 -1.70 4.20
N ALA A 512 8.03 -1.18 5.38
CA ALA A 512 7.26 -1.94 6.37
C ALA A 512 5.88 -2.36 5.83
N ASN A 513 5.18 -1.44 5.17
CA ASN A 513 3.89 -1.74 4.54
C ASN A 513 4.04 -2.75 3.38
N CYS A 514 5.11 -2.63 2.58
CA CYS A 514 5.40 -3.61 1.55
C CYS A 514 5.61 -4.99 2.18
N TYR A 515 6.46 -5.09 3.20
CA TYR A 515 6.68 -6.34 3.92
C TYR A 515 5.38 -6.97 4.45
N LEU A 516 4.53 -6.18 5.12
CA LEU A 516 3.25 -6.64 5.63
C LEU A 516 2.32 -7.12 4.50
N SER A 517 2.28 -6.39 3.37
CA SER A 517 1.49 -6.82 2.21
C SER A 517 2.06 -8.11 1.62
N ALA A 518 3.39 -8.28 1.59
CA ALA A 518 4.02 -9.52 1.12
C ALA A 518 3.55 -10.71 1.95
N GLN A 519 3.54 -10.55 3.28
CA GLN A 519 3.07 -11.57 4.20
C GLN A 519 1.58 -11.85 4.01
N LYS A 520 0.75 -10.81 3.81
CA LYS A 520 -0.68 -10.99 3.54
C LYS A 520 -0.94 -11.70 2.22
N ALA A 521 -0.19 -11.35 1.17
CA ALA A 521 -0.29 -12.01 -0.13
C ALA A 521 0.13 -13.47 -0.05
N ARG A 522 1.23 -13.78 0.66
CA ARG A 522 1.63 -15.18 0.93
C ARG A 522 0.54 -15.92 1.70
N GLN A 523 -0.03 -15.31 2.73
CA GLN A 523 -1.15 -15.91 3.47
C GLN A 523 -2.33 -16.25 2.55
N ILE A 524 -2.64 -15.39 1.58
CA ILE A 524 -3.71 -15.61 0.60
C ILE A 524 -3.34 -16.70 -0.43
N THR A 525 -2.13 -16.69 -0.98
CA THR A 525 -1.70 -17.69 -1.98
C THR A 525 -1.50 -19.07 -1.38
N ASP A 526 -1.09 -19.13 -0.11
CA ASP A 526 -0.80 -20.37 0.61
C ASP A 526 -2.02 -20.91 1.36
N MET A 527 -3.22 -20.34 1.15
CA MET A 527 -4.44 -20.88 1.75
C MET A 527 -4.64 -22.32 1.28
N ALA A 528 -4.68 -23.25 2.24
CA ALA A 528 -4.93 -24.65 1.98
C ALA A 528 -6.44 -24.89 1.97
N ILE A 529 -6.92 -25.66 1.00
CA ILE A 529 -8.32 -26.04 0.91
C ILE A 529 -8.46 -27.35 1.67
N VAL A 530 -9.21 -27.32 2.77
CA VAL A 530 -9.40 -28.49 3.63
C VAL A 530 -10.65 -29.21 3.15
N ARG A 531 -10.50 -30.50 2.84
CA ARG A 531 -11.64 -31.34 2.51
C ARG A 531 -12.23 -31.86 3.83
N PRO A 532 -13.57 -31.87 3.98
CA PRO A 532 -14.13 -32.70 5.02
C PRO A 532 -13.62 -34.13 4.79
N ALA A 533 -13.22 -34.83 5.86
CA ALA A 533 -12.97 -36.25 5.72
C ALA A 533 -14.23 -36.82 5.09
N ALA A 534 -14.09 -37.63 4.03
CA ALA A 534 -15.20 -38.50 3.69
C ALA A 534 -15.44 -39.28 4.97
N ARG A 535 -16.48 -38.91 5.72
CA ARG A 535 -16.87 -39.60 6.93
C ARG A 535 -17.11 -41.00 6.42
N GLU A 536 -16.13 -41.89 6.62
CA GLU A 536 -16.32 -43.30 6.33
C GLU A 536 -17.64 -43.60 7.02
N PRO A 537 -18.68 -43.99 6.26
CA PRO A 537 -19.99 -44.19 6.83
C PRO A 537 -19.74 -45.13 7.99
N ALA A 538 -19.86 -44.61 9.23
CA ALA A 538 -19.31 -45.25 10.41
C ALA A 538 -19.76 -46.69 10.32
N SER A 539 -18.79 -47.59 10.10
CA SER A 539 -19.10 -48.92 9.60
C SER A 539 -20.25 -49.45 10.44
N GLU A 540 -21.39 -49.67 9.80
CA GLU A 540 -22.65 -50.05 10.44
C GLU A 540 -22.54 -51.43 11.14
N SER A 541 -21.32 -51.97 11.25
CA SER A 541 -20.89 -53.17 11.97
C SER A 541 -20.90 -53.03 13.50
N GLN A 542 -21.21 -51.86 14.06
CA GLN A 542 -21.61 -51.70 15.47
C GLN A 542 -22.97 -51.03 15.61
N ALA A 543 -23.84 -51.12 14.60
CA ALA A 543 -25.27 -51.14 14.89
C ALA A 543 -25.47 -52.26 15.92
N ALA A 544 -25.80 -51.84 17.14
CA ALA A 544 -26.25 -52.72 18.19
C ALA A 544 -27.13 -53.79 17.53
N ARG A 545 -26.70 -55.06 17.59
CA ARG A 545 -27.61 -56.17 17.34
C ARG A 545 -28.91 -55.78 18.03
N PRO A 546 -30.06 -55.74 17.35
CA PRO A 546 -31.31 -55.54 18.04
C PRO A 546 -31.40 -56.67 19.06
N THR A 547 -31.09 -56.37 20.33
CA THR A 547 -31.46 -57.23 21.43
C THR A 547 -32.96 -57.15 21.46
N PHE A 548 -33.58 -58.14 20.81
CA PHE A 548 -34.99 -58.41 20.90
C PHE A 548 -35.32 -58.47 22.41
N PRO A 549 -36.20 -57.61 22.93
CA PRO A 549 -36.61 -57.70 24.33
C PRO A 549 -37.41 -59.00 24.48
N GLY A 550 -36.73 -60.09 24.90
CA GLY A 550 -37.36 -61.40 25.10
C GLY A 550 -36.52 -62.64 24.75
N ALA A 551 -35.30 -62.51 24.22
CA ALA A 551 -34.45 -63.70 24.02
C ALA A 551 -33.85 -64.15 25.36
N TYR A 552 -34.38 -65.23 25.94
CA TYR A 552 -33.81 -65.91 27.10
C TYR A 552 -32.39 -66.41 26.75
N ARG A 553 -31.43 -66.13 27.66
CA ARG A 553 -30.11 -66.76 27.65
C ARG A 553 -30.28 -68.21 28.11
N GLU A 554 -29.88 -69.15 27.26
CA GLU A 554 -29.40 -70.47 27.68
C GLU A 554 -27.90 -70.42 27.96
#